data_AF-A0A086L166-F1
#
_entry.id   AF-A0A086L166-F1
#
_cell.length_a   1.000
_cell.length_b   1.000
_cell.length_c   1.000
_cell.angle_alpha   90.00
_cell.angle_beta   90.00
_cell.angle_gamma   90.00
#
_symmetry.space_group_name_H-M   'P 1'
#
loop_
_entity.id
_entity.type
_entity.pdbx_description
1 polymer ?
#
loop_
_entity_poly.entity_id
_entity_poly.type
_entity_poly.pdbx_seq_one_letter_code
_entity_poly.pdbx_strand_id
1 'polypeptide(L)' 'ILFLETSAFTGEGVEDVFVKVARLILNKIEDGLIDPNTMISGIHATRSSLGSPGPKPPPSSCSC' A
#
# COMPACT_ATOMS: atom_id res chain seq x y z
N ILE A 1 14.54 -10.95 -4.15
CA ILE A 1 14.31 -9.86 -5.16
C ILE A 1 13.15 -10.33 -6.04
N LEU A 2 12.15 -9.48 -6.31
CA LEU A 2 10.97 -9.84 -7.11
C LEU A 2 11.11 -9.26 -8.52
N PHE A 3 10.86 -10.06 -9.56
CA PHE A 3 10.82 -9.63 -10.95
C PHE A 3 9.58 -10.24 -11.62
N LEU A 4 8.81 -9.41 -12.31
CA LEU A 4 7.63 -9.83 -13.08
C LEU A 4 7.48 -8.89 -14.29
N GLU A 5 7.27 -9.45 -15.47
CA GLU A 5 6.87 -8.66 -16.64
C GLU A 5 5.37 -8.34 -16.54
N THR A 6 5.02 -7.07 -16.74
CA THR A 6 3.63 -6.60 -16.65
C THR A 6 3.33 -5.53 -17.68
N SER A 7 2.10 -5.47 -18.16
CA SER A 7 1.62 -4.42 -19.07
C SER A 7 0.49 -3.65 -18.40
N ALA A 8 0.73 -2.38 -18.10
CA ALA A 8 -0.30 -1.49 -17.57
C ALA A 8 -1.42 -1.21 -18.59
N PHE A 9 -1.13 -1.32 -19.89
CA PHE A 9 -2.10 -1.06 -20.96
C PHE A 9 -3.09 -2.22 -21.14
N THR A 10 -2.60 -3.47 -21.10
CA THR A 10 -3.43 -4.66 -21.25
C THR A 10 -3.93 -5.22 -19.91
N GLY A 11 -3.33 -4.80 -18.79
CA GLY A 11 -3.61 -5.30 -17.45
C GLY A 11 -2.87 -6.60 -17.10
N GLU A 12 -2.07 -7.13 -18.01
CA GLU A 12 -1.35 -8.39 -17.82
C GLU A 12 -0.32 -8.29 -16.70
N GLY A 13 -0.39 -9.21 -15.73
CA GLY A 13 0.56 -9.31 -14.61
C GLY A 13 0.45 -8.20 -13.56
N VAL A 14 -0.42 -7.20 -13.75
CA VAL A 14 -0.57 -6.07 -12.83
C VAL A 14 -1.06 -6.55 -11.47
N GLU A 15 -2.13 -7.33 -11.42
CA GLU A 15 -2.68 -7.88 -10.17
C GLU A 15 -1.66 -8.75 -9.44
N ASP A 16 -0.96 -9.62 -10.17
CA ASP A 16 0.08 -10.49 -9.61
C ASP A 16 1.21 -9.72 -8.95
N VAL A 17 1.66 -8.60 -9.54
CA VAL A 17 2.69 -7.74 -8.93
C VAL A 17 2.19 -7.16 -7.62
N PHE A 18 0.99 -6.57 -7.60
CA PHE A 18 0.46 -5.97 -6.38
C PHE A 18 0.30 -7.00 -5.26
N VAL A 19 -0.25 -8.18 -5.56
CA VAL A 19 -0.43 -9.24 -4.57
C VAL A 19 0.92 -9.77 -4.06
N LYS A 20 1.89 -10.02 -4.95
CA LYS A 20 3.22 -10.53 -4.56
C LYS A 20 3.98 -9.51 -3.72
N VAL A 21 3.94 -8.24 -4.08
CA VAL A 21 4.61 -7.17 -3.32
C VAL A 21 3.96 -6.97 -1.96
N ALA A 22 2.62 -6.97 -1.88
CA ALA A 22 1.90 -6.83 -0.61
C ALA A 22 2.28 -7.95 0.38
N ARG A 23 2.34 -9.20 -0.10
CA ARG A 23 2.80 -10.35 0.72
C ARG A 23 4.25 -10.22 1.14
N LEU A 24 5.13 -9.75 0.25
CA LEU A 24 6.54 -9.55 0.58
C LEU A 24 6.71 -8.49 1.67
N ILE A 25 5.95 -7.40 1.62
CA ILE A 25 5.96 -6.37 2.66
C ILE A 25 5.47 -6.95 3.99
N LEU A 26 4.36 -7.71 3.98
CA LEU A 26 3.85 -8.36 5.18
C LEU A 26 4.87 -9.30 5.82
N ASN A 27 5.49 -10.18 5.04
CA ASN A 27 6.51 -11.10 5.53
C ASN A 27 7.68 -10.34 6.17
N LYS A 28 8.11 -9.21 5.57
CA LYS A 28 9.16 -8.38 6.17
C LYS A 28 8.76 -7.72 7.49
N ILE A 29 7.47 -7.47 7.71
CA ILE A 29 6.95 -6.99 9.00
C ILE A 29 6.99 -8.14 10.03
N GLU A 30 6.52 -9.33 9.64
CA GLU A 30 6.53 -10.53 10.48
C GLU A 30 7.95 -10.95 10.88
N ASP A 31 8.91 -10.80 9.97
CA ASP A 31 10.33 -11.03 10.21
C ASP A 31 10.98 -9.94 11.09
N GLY A 32 10.25 -8.86 11.42
CA GLY A 32 10.74 -7.74 12.23
C GLY A 32 11.70 -6.79 11.48
N LEU A 33 11.83 -6.95 10.16
CA LEU A 33 12.68 -6.09 9.32
C LEU A 33 12.04 -4.73 9.01
N ILE A 34 10.71 -4.62 9.16
CA ILE A 34 9.94 -3.38 9.02
C ILE A 34 9.10 -3.20 10.30
N ASP A 35 9.32 -2.10 11.03
CA ASP A 35 8.44 -1.71 12.14
C ASP A 35 7.22 -0.94 11.60
N PRO A 36 6.00 -1.51 11.72
CA PRO A 36 4.79 -0.90 11.18
C PRO A 36 4.36 0.37 11.94
N ASN A 37 4.95 0.68 13.10
CA ASN A 37 4.60 1.86 13.90
C ASN A 37 5.50 3.06 13.59
N THR A 38 6.50 2.90 12.72
CA THR A 38 7.35 4.02 12.31
C THR A 38 6.55 4.98 11.42
N MET A 39 6.57 6.27 11.76
CA MET A 39 5.80 7.34 11.08
C MET A 39 6.13 7.46 9.57
N ILE A 40 7.26 6.91 9.13
CA ILE A 40 7.78 6.93 7.75
C ILE A 40 7.35 5.68 6.95
N SER A 41 6.84 4.63 7.61
CA SER A 41 6.55 3.35 6.96
C SER A 41 5.34 3.40 6.01
N GLY A 42 4.44 4.38 6.16
CA GLY A 42 3.20 4.45 5.38
C GLY A 42 2.20 3.33 5.71
N ILE A 43 2.49 2.51 6.73
CA ILE A 43 1.65 1.41 7.20
C ILE A 43 0.76 1.94 8.32
N HIS A 44 -0.56 1.90 8.12
CA HIS A 44 -1.51 2.20 9.17
C HIS A 44 -2.11 0.88 9.67
N ALA A 45 -1.66 0.42 10.83
CA ALA A 45 -2.34 -0.66 11.55
C ALA A 45 -3.65 -0.10 12.10
N THR A 46 -4.71 -0.08 11.26
CA THR A 46 -6.04 0.31 11.69
C THR A 46 -6.54 -0.76 12.66
N ARG A 47 -6.38 -0.50 13.96
CA ARG A 47 -7.17 -1.19 14.98
C ARG A 47 -8.53 -0.54 14.84
N SER A 48 -9.47 -1.25 14.24
CA SER A 48 -10.79 -0.72 13.89
C SER A 48 -11.52 -0.19 15.12
N SER A 49 -11.35 1.09 15.47
CA SER A 49 -12.42 1.86 16.07
C SER A 49 -13.32 2.29 14.92
N LEU A 50 -14.26 1.41 14.54
CA LEU A 50 -15.37 1.80 13.69
C LEU A 50 -16.06 3.01 14.34
N GLY A 51 -15.87 4.21 13.77
CA GLY A 51 -16.64 5.37 14.19
C GLY A 51 -15.91 6.71 14.22
N SER A 52 -15.30 7.13 13.12
CA SER A 52 -15.32 8.57 12.79
C SER A 52 -15.12 8.78 11.29
N PRO A 53 -15.97 9.60 10.63
CA PRO A 53 -15.70 10.04 9.27
C PRO A 53 -14.47 10.95 9.32
N GLY A 54 -13.37 10.50 8.73
CA GLY A 54 -12.18 11.34 8.56
C GLY A 54 -12.49 12.61 7.76
N PRO A 55 -11.76 13.71 7.97
CA PRO A 55 -11.97 14.95 7.24
C PRO A 55 -11.85 14.74 5.73
N LYS A 56 -12.84 15.19 4.95
CA LYS A 56 -12.79 15.18 3.48
C LYS A 56 -11.55 15.99 3.02
N PRO A 57 -10.69 15.45 2.15
CA PRO A 57 -9.61 16.22 1.56
C PRO A 57 -10.20 17.41 0.76
N PRO A 58 -9.54 18.59 0.79
CA PRO A 58 -9.98 19.73 -0.01
C PRO A 58 -9.87 19.39 -1.50
N PRO A 59 -10.78 19.91 -2.36
CA PRO A 59 -10.71 19.68 -3.79
C PRO A 59 -9.42 20.28 -4.36
N SER A 60 -8.56 19.45 -4.94
CA SER A 60 -7.36 19.89 -5.64
C SER A 60 -7.76 20.51 -6.98
N SER A 61 -7.61 21.83 -7.12
CA SER A 61 -7.65 22.48 -8.43
C SER A 61 -6.32 22.23 -9.14
N CYS A 62 -6.25 21.17 -9.94
CA CYS A 62 -5.18 21.02 -10.92
C CYS A 62 -5.36 22.10 -11.99
N SER A 63 -4.51 23.13 -11.96
CA SER A 63 -4.18 23.90 -13.17
C SER A 63 -2.95 23.25 -13.78
N CYS A 64 -3.08 22.89 -15.05
CA CYS A 64 -2.16 22.12 -15.89
C CYS A 64 -0.66 22.37 -15.68
#